data_AF-A0A923VGG6-F1
#
_entry.id   AF-A0A923VGG6-F1
#
_cell.length_a   1.000
_cell.length_b   1.000
_cell.length_c   1.000
_cell.angle_alpha   90.00
_cell.angle_beta   90.00
_cell.angle_gamma   90.00
#
_symmetry.space_group_name_H-M   'P 1'
#
loop_
_entity.id
_entity.type
_entity.pdbx_description
1 polymer ?
#
loop_
_entity_poly.entity_id
_entity_poly.type
_entity_poly.pdbx_seq_one_letter_code
_entity_poly.pdbx_strand_id
1 'polypeptide(L)'
;MDKNQAVIHKGDIFGPASTVENGNNKHQHYMVYLEPLPDNHEFFIGALLTHATMNNNIPLHKDHFIESDENGQLYKITFDNSMIANHPVYKRNDLDASKIAGRLSKKGIDFIEENIAPYEMQFIDRNIG
;
A
#
# COMPACT_ATOMS: atom_id res chain seq x y z
N MET A 1 2.53 -20.24 -25.69
CA MET A 1 2.62 -20.39 -24.22
C MET A 1 2.21 -19.05 -23.64
N ASP A 2 0.93 -18.91 -23.28
CA ASP A 2 0.45 -17.70 -22.62
C ASP A 2 1.14 -17.60 -21.27
N LYS A 3 2.01 -16.60 -21.12
CA LYS A 3 2.46 -16.17 -19.81
C LYS A 3 1.23 -15.59 -19.14
N ASN A 4 0.66 -16.36 -18.22
CA ASN A 4 -0.41 -15.89 -17.35
C ASN A 4 0.13 -14.66 -16.63
N GLN A 5 -0.19 -13.47 -17.15
CA GLN A 5 0.32 -12.21 -16.65
C GLN A 5 -0.42 -11.97 -15.35
N ALA A 6 0.27 -12.13 -14.22
CA ALA A 6 -0.34 -11.92 -12.92
C ALA A 6 -0.97 -10.52 -12.90
N VAL A 7 -2.25 -10.47 -12.53
CA VAL A 7 -3.03 -9.23 -12.46
C VAL A 7 -2.80 -8.61 -11.10
N ILE A 8 -2.71 -7.28 -11.04
CA ILE A 8 -2.61 -6.53 -9.79
C ILE A 8 -4.02 -6.25 -9.29
N HIS A 9 -4.26 -6.53 -8.01
CA HIS A 9 -5.55 -6.36 -7.36
C HIS A 9 -5.45 -5.37 -6.21
N LYS A 10 -6.56 -4.66 -5.94
CA LYS A 10 -6.72 -3.86 -4.72
C LYS A 10 -6.36 -4.71 -3.49
N GLY A 11 -5.55 -4.16 -2.60
CA GLY A 11 -5.02 -4.84 -1.42
C GLY A 11 -3.71 -5.59 -1.65
N ASP A 12 -3.18 -5.66 -2.88
CA ASP A 12 -1.83 -6.20 -3.11
C ASP A 12 -0.77 -5.34 -2.45
N ILE A 13 0.18 -5.99 -1.77
CA ILE A 13 1.27 -5.35 -1.04
C ILE A 13 2.54 -5.50 -1.85
N PHE A 14 3.18 -4.38 -2.16
CA PHE A 14 4.42 -4.33 -2.92
C PHE A 14 5.60 -3.95 -2.02
N GLY A 15 6.74 -4.58 -2.31
CA GLY A 15 8.03 -4.22 -1.75
C GLY A 15 8.44 -2.78 -2.07
N PRO A 16 9.43 -2.24 -1.35
CA PRO A 16 9.79 -0.84 -1.37
C PRO A 16 10.17 -0.36 -2.77
N ALA A 17 9.40 0.58 -3.29
CA ALA A 17 9.90 1.49 -4.29
C ALA A 17 10.72 2.56 -3.56
N SER A 18 12.05 2.45 -3.62
CA SER A 18 13.01 3.33 -2.93
C SER A 18 12.55 4.78 -2.90
N THR A 19 12.30 5.33 -1.72
CA THR A 19 12.31 6.78 -1.53
C THR A 19 13.77 7.17 -1.44
N VAL A 20 14.28 7.90 -2.44
CA VAL A 20 15.63 8.45 -2.40
C VAL A 20 15.60 9.59 -1.39
N GLU A 21 15.96 9.32 -0.14
CA GLU A 21 16.40 10.37 0.77
C GLU A 21 17.89 10.22 1.05
N ASN A 22 18.56 11.36 0.97
CA ASN A 22 20.00 11.53 1.04
C ASN A 22 20.62 10.75 2.21
N GLY A 23 21.58 9.88 1.89
CA GLY A 23 22.65 9.45 2.80
C GLY A 23 22.22 8.96 4.19
N ASN A 24 22.14 7.62 4.31
CA ASN A 24 22.09 6.81 5.53
C ASN A 24 20.68 6.44 6.03
N ASN A 25 20.40 5.13 5.98
CA ASN A 25 19.18 4.40 6.36
C ASN A 25 17.97 4.54 5.42
N LYS A 26 17.99 3.73 4.35
CA LYS A 26 16.81 3.48 3.51
C LYS A 26 15.75 2.73 4.33
N HIS A 27 14.81 3.44 4.93
CA HIS A 27 13.60 2.82 5.46
C HIS A 27 12.75 2.36 4.27
N GLN A 28 12.80 1.05 4.04
CA GLN A 28 12.06 0.38 2.99
C GLN A 28 10.63 0.17 3.47
N HIS A 29 9.71 0.97 2.95
CA HIS A 29 8.28 0.83 3.27
C HIS A 29 7.57 -0.02 2.23
N TYR A 30 6.72 -0.93 2.71
CA TYR A 30 5.79 -1.66 1.87
C TYR A 30 4.58 -0.77 1.55
N MET A 31 3.98 -0.97 0.39
CA MET A 31 2.84 -0.18 -0.05
C MET A 31 1.70 -1.10 -0.47
N VAL A 32 0.50 -0.77 -0.02
CA VAL A 32 -0.75 -1.40 -0.46
C VAL A 32 -1.23 -0.68 -1.70
N TYR A 33 -1.50 -1.39 -2.78
CA TYR A 33 -2.18 -0.84 -3.95
C TYR A 33 -3.69 -0.75 -3.67
N LEU A 34 -4.31 0.41 -3.90
CA LEU A 34 -5.75 0.58 -3.77
C LEU A 34 -6.40 0.64 -5.15
N GLU A 35 -6.09 1.67 -5.93
CA GLU A 35 -6.68 1.90 -7.24
C GLU A 35 -5.84 2.84 -8.11
N PRO A 36 -6.04 2.86 -9.45
CA PRO A 36 -5.42 3.87 -10.31
C PRO A 36 -5.90 5.27 -9.93
N LEU A 37 -5.04 6.27 -10.10
CA LEU A 37 -5.47 7.66 -9.94
C LEU A 37 -6.44 8.04 -11.07
N PRO A 38 -7.67 8.54 -10.79
CA PRO A 38 -8.72 8.70 -11.81
C PRO A 38 -8.33 9.59 -13.00
N ASP A 39 -7.67 10.72 -12.75
CA ASP A 39 -7.32 11.69 -13.79
C ASP A 39 -5.92 11.47 -14.38
N ASN A 40 -5.14 10.53 -13.83
CA ASN A 40 -3.81 10.22 -14.33
C ASN A 40 -3.42 8.76 -14.02
N HIS A 41 -3.76 7.87 -14.94
CA HIS A 41 -3.50 6.44 -14.84
C HIS A 41 -2.01 6.05 -14.85
N GLU A 42 -1.10 7.00 -15.11
CA GLU A 42 0.34 6.76 -14.88
C GLU A 42 0.67 6.64 -13.39
N PHE A 43 -0.27 7.01 -12.50
CA PHE A 43 -0.13 6.92 -11.06
C PHE A 43 -1.24 6.04 -10.46
N PHE A 44 -0.97 5.54 -9.26
CA PHE A 44 -1.94 4.84 -8.43
C PHE A 44 -1.97 5.44 -7.03
N ILE A 45 -3.09 5.19 -6.36
CA ILE A 45 -3.32 5.51 -4.96
C ILE A 45 -3.00 4.27 -4.14
N GLY A 46 -2.22 4.45 -3.07
CA GLY A 46 -1.88 3.39 -2.15
C GLY A 46 -1.90 3.81 -0.69
N ALA A 47 -1.59 2.85 0.19
CA ALA A 47 -1.39 3.06 1.61
C ALA A 47 0.03 2.62 2.02
N LEU A 48 0.71 3.42 2.83
CA LEU A 48 2.06 3.10 3.31
C LEU A 48 2.00 2.23 4.57
N LEU A 49 2.64 1.06 4.55
CA LEU A 49 2.86 0.25 5.75
C LEU A 49 4.09 0.75 6.51
N THR A 50 3.98 0.82 7.84
CA THR A 50 5.02 1.31 8.73
C THR A 50 4.97 0.61 10.08
N HIS A 51 6.07 0.67 10.85
CA HIS A 51 6.10 0.25 12.26
C HIS A 51 6.18 1.45 13.22
N ALA A 52 6.17 2.68 12.68
CA ALA A 52 6.26 3.88 13.49
C ALA A 52 4.91 4.15 14.18
N THR A 53 4.92 4.26 15.51
CA THR A 53 3.73 4.55 16.34
C THR A 53 3.39 6.05 16.46
N MET A 54 4.10 6.88 15.70
CA MET A 54 3.93 8.34 15.66
C MET A 54 3.04 8.78 14.49
N ASN A 55 2.87 10.09 14.32
CA ASN A 55 2.15 10.71 13.19
C ASN A 55 0.69 10.26 13.03
N ASN A 56 0.05 9.84 14.12
CA ASN A 56 -1.31 9.27 14.11
C ASN A 56 -1.45 8.09 13.15
N ASN A 57 -0.38 7.34 12.91
CA ASN A 57 -0.44 6.09 12.17
C ASN A 57 -1.45 5.15 12.86
N ILE A 58 -2.15 4.36 12.05
CA ILE A 58 -3.31 3.62 12.51
C ILE A 58 -2.92 2.14 12.58
N PRO A 59 -3.05 1.46 13.74
CA PRO A 59 -2.64 0.08 13.88
C PRO A 59 -3.50 -0.84 13.01
N LEU A 60 -2.85 -1.75 12.29
CA LEU A 60 -3.55 -2.85 11.62
C LEU A 60 -3.72 -4.02 12.58
N HIS A 61 -4.61 -4.93 12.20
CA HIS A 61 -4.84 -6.16 12.94
C HIS A 61 -4.46 -7.38 12.09
N LYS A 62 -4.24 -8.53 12.74
CA LYS A 62 -3.81 -9.76 12.07
C LYS A 62 -4.76 -10.18 10.95
N ASP A 63 -6.08 -10.07 11.17
CA ASP A 63 -7.10 -10.45 10.20
C ASP A 63 -7.28 -9.46 9.05
N HIS A 64 -6.51 -8.37 9.03
CA HIS A 64 -6.39 -7.49 7.87
C HIS A 64 -5.47 -8.05 6.78
N PHE A 65 -4.70 -9.11 7.06
CA PHE A 65 -3.75 -9.71 6.14
C PHE A 65 -4.18 -11.11 5.71
N ILE A 66 -3.82 -11.49 4.48
CA ILE A 66 -3.83 -12.87 4.01
C ILE A 66 -2.43 -13.44 4.25
N GLU A 67 -2.34 -14.61 4.89
CA GLU A 67 -1.04 -15.22 5.24
C GLU A 67 -0.40 -16.01 4.08
N SER A 68 -1.23 -16.63 3.23
CA SER A 68 -0.77 -17.46 2.12
C SER A 68 -1.57 -17.23 0.84
N ASP A 69 -0.96 -17.48 -0.30
CA ASP A 69 -1.63 -17.47 -1.59
C ASP A 69 -2.58 -18.68 -1.77
N GLU A 70 -3.22 -18.77 -2.94
CA GLU A 70 -4.14 -19.84 -3.31
C GLU A 70 -3.52 -21.25 -3.37
N ASN A 71 -2.19 -21.34 -3.47
CA ASN A 71 -1.44 -22.60 -3.47
C ASN A 71 -0.92 -22.96 -2.06
N GLY A 72 -1.25 -22.16 -1.04
CA GLY A 72 -0.79 -22.34 0.33
C GLY A 72 0.65 -21.86 0.58
N GLN A 73 1.27 -21.14 -0.37
CA GLN A 73 2.59 -20.56 -0.18
C GLN A 73 2.46 -19.29 0.67
N LEU A 74 3.23 -19.20 1.76
CA LEU A 74 3.22 -18.02 2.63
C LEU A 74 3.68 -16.78 1.87
N TYR A 75 2.96 -15.68 2.06
CA TYR A 75 3.39 -14.37 1.61
C TYR A 75 4.60 -13.90 2.41
N LYS A 76 5.47 -13.12 1.76
CA LYS A 76 6.62 -12.49 2.43
C LYS A 76 6.16 -11.51 3.51
N ILE A 77 5.08 -10.79 3.25
CA ILE A 77 4.49 -9.80 4.15
C ILE A 77 3.20 -10.35 4.72
N THR A 78 3.25 -10.56 6.03
CA THR A 78 2.14 -10.90 6.89
C THR A 78 2.08 -9.87 8.02
N PHE A 79 1.08 -9.98 8.89
CA PHE A 79 0.97 -9.07 10.02
C PHE A 79 2.19 -9.16 10.96
N ASP A 80 2.85 -8.04 11.17
CA ASP A 80 3.98 -7.89 12.09
C ASP A 80 3.86 -6.59 12.90
N ASN A 81 2.77 -6.46 13.67
CA ASN A 81 2.44 -5.21 14.39
C ASN A 81 2.50 -3.96 13.49
N SER A 82 2.13 -4.15 12.22
CA SER A 82 2.18 -3.13 11.21
C SER A 82 1.11 -2.08 11.46
N MET A 83 1.42 -0.86 11.05
CA MET A 83 0.53 0.29 11.04
C MET A 83 0.42 0.79 9.60
N ILE A 84 -0.62 1.57 9.34
CA ILE A 84 -0.76 2.36 8.11
C ILE A 84 -0.51 3.83 8.40
N ALA A 85 0.15 4.51 7.45
CA ALA A 85 0.13 5.96 7.43
C ALA A 85 -1.32 6.45 7.29
N ASN A 86 -1.69 7.49 8.03
CA ASN A 86 -3.04 8.04 8.07
C ASN A 86 -3.42 8.90 6.85
N HIS A 87 -2.74 8.73 5.73
CA HIS A 87 -2.96 9.45 4.49
C HIS A 87 -2.68 8.56 3.29
N PRO A 88 -3.36 8.79 2.15
CA PRO A 88 -3.04 8.13 0.90
C PRO A 88 -1.66 8.57 0.40
N VAL A 89 -1.02 7.68 -0.34
CA VAL A 89 0.21 7.97 -1.08
C VAL A 89 -0.03 7.78 -2.56
N TYR A 90 0.55 8.68 -3.37
CA TYR A 90 0.46 8.63 -4.83
C TYR A 90 1.80 8.19 -5.40
N LYS A 91 1.78 7.20 -6.27
CA LYS A 91 3.01 6.67 -6.86
C LYS A 91 2.82 6.31 -8.31
N ARG A 92 3.89 6.45 -9.10
CA ARG A 92 3.89 6.03 -10.50
C ARG A 92 3.56 4.53 -10.57
N ASN A 93 2.71 4.17 -11.52
CA ASN A 93 2.26 2.83 -11.77
C ASN A 93 3.32 2.04 -12.57
N ASP A 94 4.45 1.77 -11.93
CA ASP A 94 5.52 0.87 -12.40
C ASP A 94 5.52 -0.46 -11.65
N LEU A 95 4.33 -0.86 -11.16
CA LEU A 95 4.10 -2.08 -10.43
C LEU A 95 4.25 -3.31 -11.33
N ASP A 96 4.75 -4.39 -10.75
CA ASP A 96 4.97 -5.67 -11.42
C ASP A 96 4.39 -6.76 -10.53
N ALA A 97 3.42 -7.50 -11.05
CA ALA A 97 2.71 -8.52 -10.29
C ALA A 97 3.61 -9.67 -9.82
N SER A 98 4.77 -9.89 -10.46
CA SER A 98 5.78 -10.83 -9.94
C SER A 98 6.43 -10.36 -8.63
N LYS A 99 6.21 -9.10 -8.24
CA LYS A 99 6.76 -8.47 -7.02
C LYS A 99 5.73 -8.29 -5.92
N ILE A 100 4.55 -8.91 -6.04
CA ILE A 100 3.57 -8.96 -4.94
C ILE A 100 4.24 -9.67 -3.76
N ALA A 101 4.37 -8.95 -2.65
CA ALA A 101 5.02 -9.41 -1.43
C ALA A 101 4.00 -9.89 -0.38
N GLY A 102 2.75 -9.46 -0.49
CA GLY A 102 1.66 -9.86 0.40
C GLY A 102 0.31 -9.37 -0.12
N ARG A 103 -0.75 -9.65 0.62
CA ARG A 103 -2.11 -9.22 0.27
C ARG A 103 -2.92 -8.94 1.52
N LEU A 104 -3.76 -7.90 1.46
CA LEU A 104 -4.76 -7.64 2.48
C LEU A 104 -6.01 -8.49 2.29
N SER A 105 -6.66 -8.82 3.39
CA SER A 105 -8.00 -9.39 3.37
C SER A 105 -9.01 -8.31 2.97
N LYS A 106 -10.24 -8.72 2.65
CA LYS A 106 -11.35 -7.78 2.43
C LYS A 106 -11.52 -6.82 3.62
N LYS A 107 -11.42 -7.33 4.85
CA LYS A 107 -11.48 -6.50 6.07
C LYS A 107 -10.35 -5.47 6.13
N GLY A 108 -9.14 -5.87 5.75
CA GLY A 108 -7.98 -4.98 5.72
C GLY A 108 -8.14 -3.86 4.68
N ILE A 109 -8.68 -4.19 3.50
CA ILE A 109 -8.99 -3.20 2.46
C ILE A 109 -10.03 -2.20 2.97
N ASP A 110 -11.15 -2.70 3.49
CA ASP A 110 -12.24 -1.87 4.01
C ASP A 110 -11.75 -0.95 5.14
N PHE A 111 -10.97 -1.51 6.08
CA PHE A 111 -10.37 -0.74 7.17
C PHE A 111 -9.49 0.40 6.66
N ILE A 112 -8.65 0.15 5.65
CA ILE A 112 -7.80 1.19 5.08
C ILE A 112 -8.66 2.28 4.44
N GLU A 113 -9.60 1.90 3.57
CA GLU A 113 -10.47 2.87 2.88
C GLU A 113 -11.26 3.74 3.87
N GLU A 114 -11.76 3.16 4.97
CA GLU A 114 -12.48 3.91 6.01
C GLU A 114 -11.60 4.88 6.82
N ASN A 115 -10.28 4.64 6.88
CA ASN A 115 -9.37 5.37 7.77
C ASN A 115 -8.41 6.32 7.05
N ILE A 116 -8.15 6.11 5.76
CA ILE A 116 -7.28 6.99 4.96
C ILE A 116 -8.01 7.66 3.79
N ALA A 117 -9.28 7.33 3.55
CA ALA A 117 -10.19 8.09 2.70
C ALA A 117 -11.15 8.92 3.59
N PRO A 118 -11.53 10.15 3.22
CA PRO A 118 -11.93 10.52 1.87
C PRO A 118 -10.88 11.36 1.13
N TYR A 119 -10.66 10.98 -0.12
CA TYR A 119 -9.75 11.58 -1.10
C TYR A 119 -9.90 13.11 -1.31
N GLU A 120 -10.95 13.72 -0.76
CA GLU A 120 -11.30 15.12 -0.94
C GLU A 120 -10.41 16.10 -0.15
N MET A 121 -9.73 15.69 0.93
CA MET A 121 -9.11 16.65 1.86
C MET A 121 -7.62 16.95 1.66
N GLN A 122 -6.94 16.39 0.65
CA GLN A 122 -5.50 16.67 0.44
C GLN A 122 -5.20 17.63 -0.71
N PHE A 123 -6.22 18.07 -1.46
CA PHE A 123 -6.09 19.09 -2.49
C PHE A 123 -6.88 20.38 -2.20
N ILE A 124 -7.54 20.48 -1.05
CA ILE A 124 -8.18 21.73 -0.60
C ILE A 124 -7.17 22.51 0.26
N ASP A 125 -6.63 23.57 -0.34
CA ASP A 125 -5.84 24.67 0.25
C ASP A 125 -4.47 24.38 0.86
N ARG A 126 -3.46 24.25 -0.01
CA ARG A 126 -2.14 24.89 0.22
C ARG A 126 -1.57 25.44 -1.09
N ASN A 127 -2.15 26.53 -1.59
CA ASN A 127 -1.46 27.61 -2.32
C ASN A 127 -2.45 28.75 -2.65
N ILE A 128 -3.11 29.30 -1.63
CA ILE A 128 -3.51 30.71 -1.64
C ILE A 128 -2.79 31.35 -0.46
N GLY A 129 -1.79 32.17 -0.78
CA GLY A 129 -0.88 32.85 0.14
C GLY A 129 0.28 33.43 -0.63
#